data_AF-A0A7C6LZZ0-F1
#
_entry.id   AF-A0A7C6LZZ0-F1
#
_cell.length_a   1.000
_cell.length_b   1.000
_cell.length_c   1.000
_cell.angle_alpha   90.00
_cell.angle_beta   90.00
_cell.angle_gamma   90.00
#
_symmetry.space_group_name_H-M   'P 1'
#
loop_
_entity.id
_entity.type
_entity.pdbx_description
1 polymer ?
#
loop_
_entity_poly.entity_id
_entity_poly.type
_entity_poly.pdbx_seq_one_letter_code
_entity_poly.pdbx_strand_id
1 'polypeptide(L)' 'MGKLSLKGVVDLHVHTAPDIRERAYTDFELLDAGVRVGARAIVIKSH' A
#
# COMPACT_ATOMS: atom_id res chain seq x y z
N MET A 1 -3.36 18.35 16.40
CA MET A 1 -2.41 17.32 15.95
C MET A 1 -2.14 17.58 14.47
N GLY A 2 -0.88 17.72 14.05
CA GLY A 2 -0.54 17.91 12.63
C GLY A 2 -0.81 16.65 11.80
N LYS A 3 -1.10 16.81 10.50
CA LYS A 3 -1.31 15.68 9.59
C LYS A 3 0.02 14.97 9.34
N LEU A 4 0.09 13.67 9.63
CA LEU A 4 1.29 12.87 9.34
C LEU A 4 1.46 12.72 7.82
N SER A 5 2.68 12.86 7.33
CA SER A 5 3.01 12.66 5.92
C SER A 5 3.53 11.24 5.70
N LEU A 6 3.05 10.58 4.66
CA LEU A 6 3.57 9.28 4.19
C LEU A 6 4.56 9.44 3.02
N LYS A 7 4.91 10.67 2.67
CA LYS A 7 5.82 10.95 1.55
C LYS A 7 7.19 10.33 1.82
N GLY A 8 7.68 9.52 0.88
CA GLY A 8 8.99 8.88 0.96
C GLY A 8 9.04 7.59 1.77
N VAL A 9 7.93 7.15 2.37
CA VAL A 9 7.84 5.89 3.12
C VAL A 9 8.08 4.69 2.20
N VAL A 10 8.76 3.68 2.73
CA VAL A 10 8.87 2.36 2.12
C VAL A 10 8.12 1.37 3.02
N ASP A 11 7.02 0.81 2.51
CA ASP A 11 6.27 -0.23 3.21
C ASP A 11 6.75 -1.60 2.72
N LEU A 12 7.21 -2.44 3.65
CA LEU A 12 7.85 -3.71 3.34
C LEU A 12 6.89 -4.91 3.39
N HIS A 13 5.65 -4.71 3.84
CA HIS A 13 4.73 -5.82 4.04
C HIS A 13 3.27 -5.40 3.86
N VAL A 14 2.79 -5.50 2.63
CA VAL A 14 1.35 -5.34 2.32
C VAL A 14 0.82 -6.55 1.57
N HIS A 15 -0.41 -6.94 1.87
CA HIS A 15 -1.16 -7.96 1.12
C HIS A 15 -2.34 -7.34 0.38
N THR A 16 -2.49 -7.67 -0.89
CA THR A 16 -3.50 -7.16 -1.82
C THR A 16 -4.36 -8.29 -2.38
N ALA A 17 -5.53 -7.97 -2.93
CA ALA A 17 -6.41 -8.94 -3.57
C ALA A 17 -5.95 -9.28 -4.99
N PRO A 18 -6.19 -10.53 -5.46
CA PRO A 18 -6.77 -11.65 -4.73
C PRO A 18 -5.76 -12.32 -3.78
N ASP A 19 -6.26 -12.87 -2.66
CA ASP A 19 -5.44 -13.57 -1.64
C ASP A 19 -6.33 -14.60 -0.88
N ILE A 20 -5.76 -15.36 0.07
CA ILE A 20 -6.48 -16.40 0.85
C ILE A 20 -7.67 -15.86 1.67
N ARG A 21 -7.79 -14.54 1.81
CA ARG A 21 -8.88 -13.81 2.47
C ARG A 21 -9.07 -12.48 1.77
N GLU A 22 -10.24 -11.88 1.95
CA GLU A 22 -10.56 -10.56 1.40
C GLU A 22 -9.56 -9.48 1.82
N ARG A 23 -9.24 -8.57 0.90
CA ARG A 23 -8.28 -7.48 1.08
C ARG A 23 -8.92 -6.15 0.74
N ALA A 24 -8.40 -5.08 1.35
CA ALA A 24 -8.90 -3.72 1.14
C ALA A 24 -8.58 -3.16 -0.25
N TYR A 25 -7.52 -3.65 -0.90
CA TYR A 25 -7.04 -3.16 -2.19
C TYR A 25 -6.56 -4.32 -3.06
N THR A 26 -6.80 -4.23 -4.36
CA THR A 26 -6.03 -4.90 -5.40
C THR A 26 -4.65 -4.24 -5.57
N ASP A 27 -3.75 -4.87 -6.32
CA ASP A 27 -2.43 -4.29 -6.64
C ASP A 27 -2.54 -2.89 -7.27
N PHE A 28 -3.51 -2.72 -8.17
CA PHE A 28 -3.74 -1.44 -8.86
C PHE A 28 -4.26 -0.36 -7.92
N GLU A 29 -5.22 -0.69 -7.07
CA GLU A 29 -5.77 0.29 -6.12
C GLU A 29 -4.73 0.68 -5.05
N LEU A 30 -3.87 -0.27 -4.64
CA LEU A 30 -2.76 0.01 -3.73
C LEU A 30 -1.69 0.88 -4.40
N LEU A 31 -1.39 0.64 -5.68
CA LEU A 31 -0.52 1.50 -6.47
C LEU A 31 -1.05 2.93 -6.50
N ASP A 32 -2.32 3.13 -6.84
CA ASP A 32 -2.96 4.44 -6.89
C ASP A 32 -2.94 5.14 -5.52
N ALA A 33 -3.18 4.38 -4.44
CA ALA A 33 -3.07 4.88 -3.08
C ALA A 33 -1.64 5.31 -2.74
N GLY A 34 -0.64 4.50 -3.09
CA GLY A 34 0.78 4.79 -2.89
C GLY A 34 1.23 6.06 -3.60
N VAL A 35 0.85 6.23 -4.88
CA VAL A 35 1.11 7.45 -5.66
C VAL A 35 0.45 8.66 -5.00
N ARG A 36 -0.83 8.54 -4.61
CA ARG A 36 -1.59 9.63 -3.99
C ARG A 36 -0.96 10.15 -2.70
N VAL A 37 -0.37 9.29 -1.88
CA VAL A 37 0.27 9.68 -0.60
C VAL A 37 1.76 9.98 -0.73
N GLY A 38 2.35 9.76 -1.91
CA GLY A 38 3.76 9.97 -2.19
C GLY A 38 4.68 8.91 -1.57
N ALA A 39 4.20 7.68 -1.39
CA ALA A 39 5.04 6.57 -0.94
C ALA A 39 6.18 6.33 -1.95
N ARG A 40 7.36 5.95 -1.45
CA ARG A 40 8.53 5.69 -2.30
C ARG A 40 8.48 4.30 -2.92
N ALA A 41 8.11 3.30 -2.12
CA ALA A 41 8.01 1.92 -2.56
C ALA A 41 7.09 1.13 -1.63
N ILE A 42 6.43 0.11 -2.16
CA ILE A 42 5.62 -0.84 -1.40
C ILE A 42 5.99 -2.25 -1.88
N VAL A 43 6.23 -3.15 -0.93
CA VAL A 43 6.45 -4.57 -1.22
C VAL A 43 5.11 -5.30 -1.05
N ILE A 44 4.58 -5.78 -2.17
CA ILE A 44 3.39 -6.61 -2.20
C ILE A 44 3.78 -8.06 -1.90
N LYS A 45 3.00 -8.71 -1.04
CA LYS A 45 3.15 -10.09 -0.61
C LYS A 45 1.80 -10.81 -0.72
N SER A 46 1.84 -12.09 -1.04
CA SER A 46 0.72 -13.03 -0.82
C SER A 46 0.97 -13.80 0.48
N HIS A 47 -0.08 -14.37 1.08
CA HIS A 47 0.11 -15.32 2.20
C HIS A 47 0.75 -16.63 1.73
#